data_AF-A0A3M4A7I1-F1
#
_entry.id   AF-A0A3M4A7I1-F1
#
_cell.length_a   1.000
_cell.length_b   1.000
_cell.length_c   1.000
_cell.angle_alpha   90.00
_cell.angle_beta   90.00
_cell.angle_gamma   90.00
#
_symmetry.space_group_name_H-M   'P 1'
#
loop_
_entity.id
_entity.type
_entity.pdbx_description
1 polymer ?
#
loop_
_entity_poly.entity_id
_entity_poly.type
_entity_poly.pdbx_seq_one_letter_code
_entity_poly.pdbx_strand_id
1 'polypeptide(L)'
;MDPPYWQTAGYGVDFPFENYERMAEFMRRCQGKVMVSINDHPDIRRVFSGFHFETLDIRYTTTNQRQGKAQVSGELVIMNWEPAALGGLF
;
A
#
# COMPACT_ATOMS: atom_id res chain seq x y z
N MET A 1 8.73 -1.30 2.78
CA MET A 1 8.90 -1.89 1.44
C MET A 1 7.88 -1.22 0.55
N ASP A 2 8.28 -0.82 -0.65
CA ASP A 2 7.42 -0.06 -1.56
C ASP A 2 7.30 -0.84 -2.89
N PRO A 3 6.39 -1.83 -2.97
CA PRO A 3 6.21 -2.62 -4.18
C PRO A 3 5.59 -1.78 -5.31
N PRO A 4 5.71 -2.23 -6.57
CA PRO A 4 4.98 -1.62 -7.68
C PRO A 4 3.48 -1.49 -7.36
N TYR A 5 2.88 -0.35 -7.71
CA TYR A 5 1.44 -0.15 -7.49
C TYR A 5 0.60 -1.10 -8.34
N TRP A 6 -0.37 -1.76 -7.70
CA TRP A 6 -1.27 -2.71 -8.35
C TRP A 6 -2.17 -2.00 -9.37
N GLN A 7 -2.21 -2.50 -10.61
CA GLN A 7 -2.94 -1.91 -11.74
C GLN A 7 -2.54 -0.49 -12.16
N THR A 8 -1.47 0.08 -11.61
CA THR A 8 -0.95 1.36 -12.11
C THR A 8 0.01 1.08 -13.27
N ALA A 9 -0.41 1.44 -14.49
CA ALA A 9 0.43 1.35 -15.67
C ALA A 9 1.68 2.23 -15.49
N GLY A 10 2.85 1.63 -15.28
CA GLY A 10 4.07 2.44 -15.13
C GLY A 10 5.34 1.72 -14.72
N TYR A 11 5.26 0.54 -14.10
CA TYR A 11 6.48 -0.07 -13.57
C TYR A 11 7.28 -0.90 -14.59
N GLY A 12 6.70 -1.25 -15.74
CA GLY A 12 7.42 -1.98 -16.81
C GLY A 12 7.95 -3.36 -16.41
N VAL A 13 7.61 -3.84 -15.20
CA VAL A 13 7.98 -5.14 -14.65
C VAL A 13 6.72 -5.92 -14.32
N ASP A 14 6.70 -7.20 -14.71
CA ASP A 14 5.63 -8.12 -14.34
C ASP A 14 5.72 -8.42 -12.84
N PHE A 15 4.83 -7.82 -12.06
CA PHE A 15 4.67 -8.10 -10.64
C PHE A 15 3.37 -8.87 -10.42
N PRO A 16 3.38 -10.22 -10.53
CA PRO A 16 2.18 -11.02 -10.38
C PRO A 16 1.60 -10.89 -8.97
N PHE A 17 0.28 -11.08 -8.86
CA PHE A 17 -0.44 -10.96 -7.61
C PHE A 17 0.12 -11.85 -6.49
N GLU A 18 0.61 -13.04 -6.86
CA GLU A 18 1.25 -13.99 -5.94
C GLU A 18 2.43 -13.40 -5.16
N ASN A 19 3.13 -12.40 -5.72
CA ASN A 19 4.22 -11.74 -4.99
C ASN A 19 3.69 -10.96 -3.78
N TYR A 20 2.52 -10.33 -3.88
CA TYR A 20 1.91 -9.66 -2.73
C TYR A 20 1.49 -10.68 -1.66
N GLU A 21 0.98 -11.86 -2.06
CA GLU A 21 0.65 -12.95 -1.13
C GLU A 21 1.90 -13.45 -0.38
N ARG A 22 3.01 -13.64 -1.10
CA ARG A 22 4.31 -13.99 -0.50
C ARG A 22 4.82 -12.91 0.44
N MET A 23 4.65 -11.63 0.08
CA MET A 23 5.00 -10.50 0.95
C MET A 23 4.17 -10.51 2.23
N ALA A 24 2.86 -10.75 2.13
CA ALA A 24 1.99 -10.85 3.30
C ALA A 24 2.39 -12.01 4.21
N GLU A 25 2.67 -13.20 3.66
CA GLU A 25 3.20 -14.31 4.46
C GLU A 25 4.54 -13.98 5.12
N PHE A 26 5.44 -13.33 4.38
CA PHE A 26 6.72 -12.88 4.92
C PHE A 26 6.51 -11.91 6.08
N MET A 27 5.62 -10.93 5.94
CA MET A 27 5.27 -10.00 7.01
C MET A 27 4.67 -10.69 8.24
N ARG A 28 3.89 -11.77 8.05
CA ARG A 28 3.31 -12.55 9.17
C ARG A 28 4.37 -13.33 9.93
N ARG A 29 5.38 -13.85 9.23
CA ARG A 29 6.46 -14.67 9.81
C ARG A 29 7.61 -13.83 10.35
N CYS A 30 7.80 -12.62 9.81
CA CYS A 30 8.88 -11.74 10.22
C CYS A 30 8.61 -11.20 11.64
N GLN A 31 9.54 -11.45 12.55
CA GLN A 31 9.52 -10.86 13.90
C GLN A 31 9.96 -9.38 13.91
N GLY A 32 10.48 -8.88 12.78
CA GLY A 32 10.84 -7.48 12.61
C GLY A 32 9.63 -6.62 12.26
N LYS A 33 9.79 -5.31 12.44
CA LYS A 33 8.80 -4.30 12.04
C LYS A 33 8.87 -4.12 10.52
N VAL A 34 7.83 -4.55 9.79
CA VAL A 34 7.68 -4.34 8.34
C VAL A 34 6.48 -3.44 8.02
N MET A 35 6.76 -2.38 7.26
CA MET A 35 5.77 -1.42 6.75
C MET A 35 5.78 -1.49 5.23
N VAL A 36 4.61 -1.45 4.61
CA VAL A 36 4.41 -1.47 3.17
C VAL A 36 3.53 -0.31 2.75
N SER A 37 3.99 0.52 1.82
CA SER A 37 3.20 1.55 1.14
C SER A 37 2.72 1.00 -0.20
N ILE A 38 1.44 1.14 -0.51
CA ILE A 38 0.85 0.68 -1.78
C ILE A 38 -0.42 1.48 -2.09
N ASN A 39 -0.96 1.39 -3.30
CA ASN A 39 -2.24 2.01 -3.62
C ASN A 39 -3.38 1.31 -2.88
N ASP A 40 -4.38 2.09 -2.50
CA ASP A 40 -5.60 1.56 -1.89
C ASP A 40 -6.42 0.78 -2.92
N HIS A 41 -6.25 -0.54 -2.91
CA HIS A 41 -6.97 -1.46 -3.78
C HIS A 41 -7.64 -2.57 -2.96
N PRO A 42 -8.90 -2.95 -3.28
CA PRO A 42 -9.61 -4.01 -2.57
C PRO A 42 -8.85 -5.35 -2.57
N ASP A 43 -8.15 -5.69 -3.65
CA ASP A 43 -7.37 -6.94 -3.72
C ASP A 43 -6.19 -6.94 -2.75
N ILE A 44 -5.48 -5.81 -2.65
CA ILE A 44 -4.37 -5.64 -1.70
C ILE A 44 -4.89 -5.72 -0.26
N ARG A 45 -6.01 -5.07 0.05
CA ARG A 45 -6.66 -5.19 1.37
C ARG A 45 -7.00 -6.64 1.73
N ARG A 46 -7.38 -7.47 0.74
CA ARG A 46 -7.68 -8.90 0.96
C ARG A 46 -6.41 -9.69 1.29
N VAL A 47 -5.33 -9.49 0.54
CA VAL A 47 -4.05 -10.18 0.75
C VAL A 47 -3.47 -9.87 2.12
N PHE A 48 -3.44 -8.60 2.47
CA PHE A 48 -2.89 -8.13 3.74
C PHE A 48 -3.92 -8.12 4.87
N SER A 49 -5.05 -8.81 4.70
CA SER A 49 -6.08 -8.90 5.74
C SER A 49 -5.48 -9.43 7.05
N GLY A 50 -5.84 -8.78 8.17
CA GLY A 50 -5.32 -9.07 9.50
C GLY A 50 -4.10 -8.23 9.91
N PHE A 51 -3.55 -7.39 9.02
CA PHE A 51 -2.55 -6.39 9.37
C PHE A 51 -3.15 -5.03 9.70
N HIS A 52 -2.35 -4.15 10.28
CA HIS A 52 -2.75 -2.78 10.54
C HIS A 52 -2.74 -1.98 9.23
N PHE A 53 -3.83 -1.28 8.95
CA PHE A 53 -4.03 -0.49 7.74
C PHE A 53 -4.21 0.98 8.09
N GLU A 54 -3.46 1.84 7.41
CA GLU A 54 -3.59 3.29 7.49
C GLU A 54 -3.84 3.81 6.07
N THR A 55 -5.01 4.42 5.84
CA THR A 55 -5.39 4.96 4.54
C THR A 55 -5.03 6.45 4.51
N LEU A 56 -4.24 6.84 3.52
CA LEU A 56 -3.83 8.22 3.28
C LEU A 56 -4.51 8.72 2.00
N ASP A 57 -5.32 9.76 2.14
CA ASP A 57 -5.94 10.43 1.00
C ASP A 57 -4.91 11.30 0.26
N ILE A 58 -4.10 10.67 -0.59
CA ILE A 58 -3.16 11.40 -1.43
C ILE A 58 -3.85 11.80 -2.72
N ARG A 59 -4.31 13.05 -2.77
CA ARG A 59 -4.72 13.66 -4.03
C ARG A 59 -3.48 13.98 -4.85
N TYR A 60 -3.04 13.02 -5.67
CA TYR A 60 -2.16 13.33 -6.80
C TYR A 60 -2.96 14.15 -7.82
N THR A 61 -3.02 15.47 -7.61
CA THR A 61 -3.50 16.39 -8.64
C THR A 61 -2.40 16.53 -9.68
N THR A 62 -2.33 15.61 -10.64
CA THR A 62 -1.68 15.89 -11.92
C THR A 62 -2.59 16.84 -12.68
N THR A 63 -2.56 18.12 -12.30
CA THR A 63 -3.34 19.17 -12.95
C THR A 63 -2.75 19.43 -14.34
N ASN A 64 -3.19 18.66 -15.33
CA ASN A 64 -3.24 19.14 -16.71
C ASN A 64 -4.69 19.63 -16.91
N GLN A 65 -4.93 20.93 -16.70
CA GLN A 65 -6.26 21.57 -16.64
C GLN A 65 -7.16 21.41 -17.89
N ARG A 66 -6.78 20.61 -18.89
CA ARG A 66 -7.50 20.53 -20.17
C ARG A 66 -8.26 19.24 -20.45
N GLN A 67 -7.91 18.10 -19.84
CA GLN A 67 -8.59 16.83 -20.15
C GLN A 67 -8.38 15.82 -19.02
N GLY A 68 -9.48 15.26 -18.49
CA GLY A 68 -9.44 14.02 -17.72
C GLY A 68 -9.53 14.21 -16.21
N LYS A 69 -10.55 13.56 -15.62
CA LYS A 69 -10.79 13.44 -14.18
C LYS A 69 -9.50 13.20 -13.41
N ALA A 70 -9.21 14.02 -12.41
CA ALA A 70 -8.18 13.73 -11.42
C ALA A 70 -8.45 12.32 -10.86
N GLN A 71 -7.55 11.36 -11.11
CA GLN A 71 -7.60 10.08 -10.42
C GLN A 71 -7.16 10.34 -8.99
N VAL A 72 -8.13 10.34 -8.08
CA VAL A 72 -7.86 10.29 -6.65
C VAL A 72 -7.38 8.86 -6.37
N SER A 73 -6.06 8.67 -6.38
CA SER A 73 -5.45 7.40 -5.98
C SER A 73 -5.13 7.50 -4.50
N GLY A 74 -5.96 6.89 -3.65
CA GLY A 74 -5.65 6.75 -2.23
C GLY A 74 -4.40 5.90 -2.02
N GLU A 75 -3.56 6.26 -1.06
CA GLU A 75 -2.44 5.43 -0.61
C GLU A 75 -2.87 4.62 0.62
N LEU A 76 -2.41 3.39 0.70
CA LEU A 76 -2.64 2.44 1.76
C LEU A 76 -1.29 2.03 2.35
N VAL A 77 -1.11 2.34 3.63
CA VAL A 77 0.02 1.91 4.43
C VAL A 77 -0.39 0.68 5.23
N ILE A 78 0.41 -0.37 5.14
CA ILE A 78 0.19 -1.67 5.76
C ILE A 78 1.34 -1.94 6.70
N MET A 79 1.06 -2.20 7.97
CA MET A 79 2.06 -2.44 9.00
C MET A 79 1.81 -3.77 9.69
N ASN A 80 2.88 -4.54 9.94
CA ASN A 80 2.81 -5.76 10.75
C ASN A 80 2.84 -5.50 12.27
N TRP A 81 2.82 -4.23 12.67
CA TRP A 81 2.76 -3.77 14.05
C TRP A 81 1.73 -2.63 14.16
N GLU A 82 1.21 -2.39 15.36
CA GLU A 82 0.38 -1.20 15.60
C GLU A 82 1.28 0.01 15.86
N PRO A 83 1.16 1.12 15.09
CA PRO A 83 1.94 2.33 15.34
C PRO A 83 1.72 2.91 16.75
N ALA A 84 0.56 2.64 17.37
CA ALA A 84 0.30 2.95 18.78
C ALA A 84 1.31 2.29 19.76
N ALA A 85 1.89 1.14 19.39
CA ALA A 85 2.90 0.44 20.18
C ALA A 85 4.29 1.07 20.11
N LEU A 86 4.53 2.04 19.21
CA LEU A 86 5.80 2.77 19.09
C LEU A 86 5.87 4.04 19.93
N GLY A 87 4.84 4.32 20.73
CA GLY A 87 4.78 5.48 21.60
C GLY A 87 4.21 6.68 20.86
N GLY A 88 3.10 7.20 21.39
CA GLY A 88 2.63 8.53 21.02
C GLY A 88 3.75 9.52 21.30
N LEU A 89 4.37 10.03 20.24
CA LEU A 89 5.09 11.29 20.32
C LEU A 89 4.03 12.40 20.33
N PHE A 90 3.47 12.63 21.52
CA PHE A 90 3.04 13.95 21.95
C PHE A 90 4.22 14.63 22.65
#